data_AF-A0A3M1BD36-F1
#
_entry.id   AF-A0A3M1BD36-F1
#
_cell.length_a   1.000
_cell.length_b   1.000
_cell.length_c   1.000
_cell.angle_alpha   90.00
_cell.angle_beta   90.00
_cell.angle_gamma   90.00
#
_symmetry.space_group_name_H-M   'P 1'
#
loop_
_entity.id
_entity.type
_entity.pdbx_description
1 polymer ?
#
loop_
_entity_poly.entity_id
_entity_poly.type
_entity_poly.pdbx_seq_one_letter_code
_entity_poly.pdbx_strand_id
1 'polypeptide(L)'
;MITAEDFIHLQCTPEDVRAGIAYALRSLRHTYNRMHSRPIRRLQRIAAGLAVESAFQRYLQSQHIPFDLLGATHFTRPDRYDLALGGRRCDIKSFLLRDREQIRAVRREPASLLNAPALIPQDQFRRSPLRPEDVYIFAFLAALTAEEQTTWKKALDRGQPLYLVWLFARGWPHASRLALKQGGTRPLRVTLSGEGKQGFTQKSITLQPGRVHTLKLPFKTLHFIHPKRPPDGPLGVHNPQTKETRVIQPTAWRNIWVYGMEIYLTGVISRREFKSNARLILAGSKVFQYRHTSTHNLAVSIRSLHPLRPFLERVLAARTGSK
;
A
#
# COMPACT_ATOMS: atom_id res chain seq x y z
N MET A 1 -5.68 -30.11 -3.41
CA MET A 1 -4.77 -29.09 -3.99
C MET A 1 -5.62 -28.10 -4.76
N ILE A 2 -5.31 -26.81 -4.69
CA ILE A 2 -6.05 -25.80 -5.45
C ILE A 2 -5.64 -25.77 -6.92
N THR A 3 -6.56 -25.30 -7.76
CA THR A 3 -6.38 -25.00 -9.18
C THR A 3 -6.54 -23.49 -9.42
N ALA A 4 -6.35 -23.03 -10.65
CA ALA A 4 -6.56 -21.62 -10.99
C ALA A 4 -8.04 -21.20 -10.91
N GLU A 5 -8.96 -22.15 -11.06
CA GLU A 5 -10.41 -21.92 -10.96
C GLU A 5 -10.85 -21.57 -9.52
N ASP A 6 -10.05 -22.01 -8.53
CA ASP A 6 -10.26 -21.68 -7.12
C ASP A 6 -9.90 -20.23 -6.78
N PHE A 7 -9.21 -19.52 -7.68
CA PHE A 7 -8.82 -18.14 -7.43
C PHE A 7 -10.04 -17.22 -7.44
N ILE A 8 -10.09 -16.30 -6.48
CA ILE A 8 -11.08 -15.22 -6.49
C ILE A 8 -10.42 -13.99 -7.11
N HIS A 9 -10.94 -13.58 -8.27
CA HIS A 9 -10.48 -12.39 -8.97
C HIS A 9 -11.28 -11.16 -8.51
N LEU A 10 -10.58 -10.14 -8.00
CA LEU A 10 -11.20 -8.90 -7.52
C LEU A 10 -10.77 -7.72 -8.38
N GLN A 11 -11.74 -6.87 -8.70
CA GLN A 11 -11.51 -5.57 -9.35
C GLN A 11 -11.15 -4.53 -8.29
N CYS A 12 -10.06 -3.81 -8.53
CA CYS A 12 -9.69 -2.65 -7.72
C CYS A 12 -10.27 -1.36 -8.32
N THR A 13 -10.88 -0.53 -7.48
CA THR A 13 -11.40 0.78 -7.87
C THR A 13 -10.36 1.90 -7.63
N PRO A 14 -10.49 3.06 -8.30
CA PRO A 14 -9.69 4.24 -7.98
C PRO A 14 -9.83 4.70 -6.52
N GLU A 15 -10.98 4.48 -5.91
CA GLU A 15 -11.28 4.77 -4.51
C GLU A 15 -10.43 3.91 -3.57
N ASP A 16 -10.32 2.60 -3.84
CA ASP A 16 -9.47 1.68 -3.08
C ASP A 16 -8.00 2.16 -3.10
N VAL A 17 -7.50 2.60 -4.27
CA VAL A 17 -6.14 3.14 -4.42
C VAL A 17 -5.97 4.44 -3.64
N ARG A 18 -6.95 5.36 -3.68
CA ARG A 18 -6.90 6.63 -2.93
C ARG A 18 -6.87 6.39 -1.42
N ALA A 19 -7.71 5.48 -0.93
CA ALA A 19 -7.73 5.10 0.48
C ALA A 19 -6.38 4.51 0.91
N GLY A 20 -5.83 3.59 0.11
CA GLY A 20 -4.51 3.01 0.35
C GLY A 20 -3.39 4.05 0.37
N ILE A 21 -3.40 5.03 -0.55
CA ILE A 21 -2.43 6.14 -0.55
C ILE A 21 -2.55 6.99 0.73
N ALA A 22 -3.77 7.34 1.13
CA ALA A 22 -4.00 8.14 2.32
C ALA A 22 -3.46 7.45 3.57
N TYR A 23 -3.69 6.14 3.70
CA TYR A 23 -3.12 5.33 4.78
C TYR A 23 -1.58 5.27 4.69
N ALA A 24 -1.03 4.94 3.51
CA ALA A 24 0.40 4.78 3.29
C ALA A 24 1.20 6.05 3.68
N LEU A 25 0.67 7.22 3.36
CA LEU A 25 1.29 8.50 3.69
C LEU A 25 1.28 8.80 5.19
N ARG A 26 0.22 8.41 5.90
CA ARG A 26 0.12 8.53 7.37
C ARG A 26 1.05 7.54 8.08
N SER A 27 1.11 6.30 7.59
CA SER A 27 1.82 5.21 8.25
C SER A 27 3.32 5.14 7.91
N LEU A 28 3.82 5.90 6.93
CA LEU A 28 5.20 5.80 6.45
C LEU A 28 6.27 5.86 7.57
N ARG A 29 6.02 6.65 8.62
CA ARG A 29 6.92 6.83 9.77
C ARG A 29 6.75 5.80 10.88
N HIS A 30 5.59 5.17 10.95
CA HIS A 30 5.25 4.19 11.98
C HIS A 30 5.47 2.75 11.49
N THR A 31 5.53 2.56 10.18
CA THR A 31 5.82 1.28 9.58
C THR A 31 7.34 1.04 9.56
N TYR A 32 7.76 -0.19 9.81
CA TYR A 32 9.16 -0.62 9.71
C TYR A 32 9.56 -0.93 8.25
N ASN A 33 10.66 -0.37 7.74
CA ASN A 33 11.11 -0.58 6.34
C ASN A 33 11.98 -1.84 6.20
N ARG A 34 11.39 -3.00 6.49
CA ARG A 34 12.10 -4.30 6.46
C ARG A 34 12.69 -4.67 5.09
N MET A 35 12.10 -4.16 4.02
CA MET A 35 12.50 -4.49 2.63
C MET A 35 13.60 -3.55 2.11
N HIS A 36 14.10 -2.62 2.94
CA HIS A 36 15.05 -1.58 2.55
C HIS A 36 14.66 -0.84 1.26
N SER A 37 13.36 -0.75 1.01
CA SER A 37 12.81 -0.25 -0.23
C SER A 37 12.87 1.27 -0.27
N ARG A 38 13.08 1.83 -1.47
CA ARG A 38 13.00 3.29 -1.69
C ARG A 38 11.63 3.80 -1.22
N PRO A 39 11.54 4.98 -0.58
CA PRO A 39 10.30 5.46 0.04
C PRO A 39 9.07 5.46 -0.88
N ILE A 40 9.23 5.82 -2.16
CA ILE A 40 8.14 5.84 -3.15
C ILE A 40 7.63 4.42 -3.46
N ARG A 41 8.53 3.47 -3.69
CA ARG A 41 8.17 2.07 -3.92
C ARG A 41 7.48 1.47 -2.71
N ARG A 42 7.93 1.87 -1.53
CA ARG A 42 7.32 1.46 -0.26
C ARG A 42 5.90 1.97 -0.15
N LEU A 43 5.67 3.26 -0.41
CA LEU A 43 4.32 3.85 -0.41
C LEU A 43 3.41 3.14 -1.41
N GLN A 44 3.87 2.90 -2.63
CA GLN A 44 3.11 2.15 -3.64
C GLN A 44 2.73 0.75 -3.16
N ARG A 45 3.65 0.03 -2.52
CA ARG A 45 3.36 -1.31 -1.97
C ARG A 45 2.34 -1.28 -0.84
N ILE A 46 2.46 -0.33 0.09
CA ILE A 46 1.50 -0.17 1.19
C ILE A 46 0.12 0.20 0.62
N ALA A 47 0.07 1.18 -0.30
CA ALA A 47 -1.16 1.59 -0.93
C ALA A 47 -1.85 0.44 -1.69
N ALA A 48 -1.08 -0.35 -2.42
CA ALA A 48 -1.60 -1.49 -3.15
C ALA A 48 -2.08 -2.62 -2.23
N GLY A 49 -1.39 -2.87 -1.11
CA GLY A 49 -1.83 -3.84 -0.09
C GLY A 49 -3.16 -3.44 0.55
N LEU A 50 -3.28 -2.18 1.00
CA LEU A 50 -4.52 -1.66 1.58
C LEU A 50 -5.69 -1.63 0.58
N ALA A 51 -5.39 -1.43 -0.70
CA ALA A 51 -6.40 -1.52 -1.75
C ALA A 51 -6.88 -2.98 -1.95
N VAL A 52 -6.03 -4.00 -1.72
CA VAL A 52 -6.47 -5.41 -1.69
C VAL A 52 -7.42 -5.65 -0.53
N GLU A 53 -7.07 -5.19 0.67
CA GLU A 53 -7.95 -5.31 1.85
C GLU A 53 -9.31 -4.66 1.59
N SER A 54 -9.31 -3.44 1.03
CA SER A 54 -10.53 -2.70 0.70
C SER A 54 -11.36 -3.42 -0.36
N ALA A 55 -10.73 -3.91 -1.44
CA ALA A 55 -11.42 -4.68 -2.48
C ALA A 55 -12.00 -5.99 -1.94
N PHE A 56 -11.30 -6.66 -1.02
CA PHE A 56 -11.79 -7.88 -0.41
C PHE A 56 -12.95 -7.61 0.56
N GLN A 57 -12.90 -6.54 1.35
CA GLN A 57 -14.03 -6.12 2.18
C GLN A 57 -15.27 -5.84 1.33
N ARG A 58 -15.14 -5.14 0.21
CA ARG A 58 -16.25 -4.93 -0.73
C ARG A 58 -16.79 -6.24 -1.30
N TYR A 59 -15.90 -7.17 -1.64
CA TYR A 59 -16.31 -8.51 -2.07
C TYR A 59 -17.13 -9.22 -0.99
N LEU A 60 -16.63 -9.27 0.25
CA LEU A 60 -17.34 -9.89 1.38
C LEU A 60 -18.71 -9.24 1.60
N GLN A 61 -18.80 -7.92 1.55
CA GLN A 61 -20.07 -7.18 1.62
C GLN A 61 -21.03 -7.58 0.51
N SER A 62 -20.58 -7.63 -0.75
CA SER A 62 -21.41 -8.01 -1.90
C SER A 62 -21.94 -9.46 -1.81
N GLN A 63 -21.17 -10.34 -1.18
CA GLN A 63 -21.53 -11.74 -0.97
C GLN A 63 -22.25 -11.98 0.36
N HIS A 64 -22.55 -10.91 1.12
CA HIS A 64 -23.18 -10.97 2.44
C HIS A 64 -22.42 -11.82 3.48
N ILE A 65 -21.12 -12.00 3.28
CA ILE A 65 -20.25 -12.74 4.19
C ILE A 65 -19.98 -11.87 5.41
N PRO A 66 -20.29 -12.32 6.64
CA PRO A 66 -20.03 -11.54 7.84
C PRO A 66 -18.52 -11.46 8.12
N PHE A 67 -18.05 -10.26 8.42
CA PHE A 67 -16.70 -10.00 8.89
C PHE A 67 -16.70 -8.84 9.88
N ASP A 68 -15.66 -8.76 10.71
CA ASP A 68 -15.42 -7.61 11.57
C ASP A 68 -14.01 -7.05 11.35
N LEU A 69 -13.86 -5.77 11.69
CA LEU A 69 -12.60 -5.02 11.58
C LEU A 69 -12.04 -4.68 12.98
N LEU A 70 -12.39 -5.45 14.02
CA LEU A 70 -12.04 -5.13 15.41
C LEU A 70 -10.52 -5.25 15.68
N GLY A 71 -9.78 -5.86 14.75
CA GLY A 71 -8.32 -5.96 14.77
C GLY A 71 -7.58 -4.83 14.07
N ALA A 72 -8.29 -4.04 13.24
CA ALA A 72 -7.74 -2.89 12.55
C ALA A 72 -7.48 -1.78 13.58
N THR A 73 -6.22 -1.41 13.73
CA THR A 73 -5.81 -0.39 14.69
C THR A 73 -5.51 0.92 14.00
N HIS A 74 -5.40 1.98 14.81
CA HIS A 74 -4.94 3.27 14.29
C HIS A 74 -3.53 3.12 13.68
N PHE A 75 -3.24 3.83 12.58
CA PHE A 75 -1.98 3.71 11.79
C PHE A 75 -0.66 3.89 12.56
N THR A 76 -0.72 4.35 13.81
CA THR A 76 0.43 4.50 14.73
C THR A 76 0.71 3.24 15.56
N ARG A 77 -0.19 2.26 15.53
CA ARG A 77 -0.08 0.98 16.23
C ARG A 77 0.01 -0.16 15.21
N PRO A 78 0.69 -1.27 15.56
CA PRO A 78 0.65 -2.47 14.72
C PRO A 78 -0.76 -3.05 14.70
N ASP A 79 -1.27 -3.31 13.50
CA ASP A 79 -2.52 -4.05 13.34
C ASP A 79 -2.39 -5.45 13.93
N ARG A 80 -3.45 -5.88 14.61
CA ARG A 80 -3.50 -7.23 15.17
C ARG A 80 -3.85 -8.25 14.09
N TYR A 81 -4.69 -7.84 13.15
CA TYR A 81 -5.13 -8.60 11.98
C TYR A 81 -5.93 -7.66 11.07
N ASP A 82 -6.07 -8.01 9.79
CA ASP A 82 -6.71 -7.13 8.81
C ASP A 82 -8.24 -7.16 8.93
N LEU A 83 -8.79 -8.37 9.15
CA LEU A 83 -10.21 -8.60 9.41
C LEU A 83 -10.42 -9.96 10.11
N ALA A 84 -11.60 -10.20 10.68
CA ALA A 84 -11.97 -11.51 11.19
C ALA A 84 -13.16 -12.12 10.44
N LEU A 85 -13.10 -13.43 10.20
CA LEU A 85 -14.09 -14.23 9.47
C LEU A 85 -14.45 -15.47 10.30
N GLY A 86 -15.72 -15.62 10.66
CA GLY A 86 -16.20 -16.78 11.42
C GLY A 86 -15.44 -17.00 12.74
N GLY A 87 -15.14 -15.93 13.47
CA GLY A 87 -14.39 -15.96 14.73
C GLY A 87 -12.87 -16.15 14.58
N ARG A 88 -12.34 -16.27 13.35
CA ARG A 88 -10.91 -16.41 13.06
C ARG A 88 -10.34 -15.10 12.55
N ARG A 89 -9.19 -14.70 13.10
CA ARG A 89 -8.44 -13.54 12.61
C ARG A 89 -7.77 -13.89 11.29
N CYS A 90 -7.78 -12.94 10.37
CA CYS A 90 -7.22 -13.09 9.03
C CYS A 90 -6.13 -12.05 8.80
N ASP A 91 -5.01 -12.50 8.24
CA ASP A 91 -3.89 -11.65 7.83
C ASP A 91 -3.61 -11.89 6.34
N ILE A 92 -3.83 -10.85 5.53
CA ILE A 92 -3.75 -10.86 4.09
C ILE A 92 -2.32 -10.56 3.65
N LYS A 93 -1.69 -11.53 3.00
CA LYS A 93 -0.35 -11.40 2.44
C LYS A 93 -0.45 -11.12 0.95
N SER A 94 -0.27 -9.84 0.62
CA SER A 94 -0.39 -9.32 -0.74
C SER A 94 0.98 -9.11 -1.41
N PHE A 95 1.10 -9.53 -2.67
CA PHE A 95 2.33 -9.47 -3.47
C PHE A 95 2.14 -8.62 -4.73
N LEU A 96 2.75 -7.44 -4.75
CA LEU A 96 2.73 -6.52 -5.90
C LEU A 96 3.68 -6.96 -7.02
N LEU A 97 3.10 -7.49 -8.11
CA LEU A 97 3.78 -7.75 -9.37
C LEU A 97 3.81 -6.47 -10.21
N ARG A 98 5.02 -6.06 -10.61
CA ARG A 98 5.26 -4.77 -11.30
C ARG A 98 5.91 -4.92 -12.66
N ASP A 99 6.52 -6.07 -12.92
CA ASP A 99 7.16 -6.35 -14.18
C ASP A 99 6.10 -6.56 -15.27
N ARG A 100 6.26 -5.91 -16.43
CA ARG A 100 5.23 -5.90 -17.47
C ARG A 100 5.03 -7.26 -18.11
N GLU A 101 6.11 -8.01 -18.30
CA GLU A 101 6.05 -9.34 -18.90
C GLU A 101 5.39 -10.31 -17.92
N GLN A 102 5.77 -10.25 -16.65
CA GLN A 102 5.13 -11.01 -15.59
C GLN A 102 3.63 -10.69 -15.46
N ILE A 103 3.26 -9.40 -15.48
CA ILE A 103 1.85 -8.98 -15.44
C ILE A 103 1.08 -9.56 -16.63
N ARG A 104 1.63 -9.46 -17.85
CA ARG A 104 0.99 -10.02 -19.05
C ARG A 104 0.86 -11.54 -18.97
N ALA A 105 1.88 -12.22 -18.47
CA ALA A 105 1.88 -13.67 -18.31
C ALA A 105 0.79 -14.12 -17.32
N VAL A 106 0.73 -13.50 -16.13
CA VAL A 106 -0.29 -13.82 -15.12
C VAL A 106 -1.70 -13.52 -15.62
N ARG A 107 -1.89 -12.43 -16.38
CA ARG A 107 -3.20 -12.09 -16.98
C ARG A 107 -3.67 -13.11 -18.00
N ARG A 108 -2.75 -13.60 -18.83
CA ARG A 108 -3.05 -14.58 -19.87
C ARG A 108 -3.24 -15.98 -19.28
N GLU A 109 -2.43 -16.33 -18.29
CA GLU A 109 -2.42 -17.63 -17.64
C GLU A 109 -2.27 -17.48 -16.12
N PRO A 110 -3.38 -17.26 -15.39
CA PRO A 110 -3.36 -17.12 -13.94
C PRO A 110 -2.81 -18.37 -13.23
N ALA A 111 -2.94 -19.55 -13.85
CA ALA A 111 -2.41 -20.82 -13.33
C ALA A 111 -0.90 -20.78 -13.05
N SER A 112 -0.14 -19.90 -13.69
CA SER A 112 1.27 -19.67 -13.39
C SER A 112 1.53 -19.29 -11.92
N LEU A 113 0.55 -18.67 -11.23
CA LEU A 113 0.62 -18.34 -9.81
C LEU A 113 0.65 -19.57 -8.89
N LEU A 114 0.16 -20.73 -9.34
CA LEU A 114 0.22 -21.98 -8.56
C LEU A 114 1.66 -22.43 -8.29
N ASN A 115 2.61 -21.98 -9.12
CA ASN A 115 4.04 -22.27 -8.98
C ASN A 115 4.75 -21.28 -8.04
N ALA A 116 4.07 -20.23 -7.60
CA ALA A 116 4.64 -19.26 -6.68
C ALA A 116 4.65 -19.79 -5.23
N PRO A 117 5.57 -19.30 -4.38
CA PRO A 117 5.53 -19.58 -2.95
C PRO A 117 4.62 -18.60 -2.19
N ALA A 118 3.79 -19.07 -1.26
CA ALA A 118 3.12 -18.22 -0.27
C ALA A 118 4.14 -17.79 0.80
N LEU A 119 4.62 -16.54 0.73
CA LEU A 119 5.71 -16.04 1.57
C LEU A 119 5.22 -15.30 2.82
N ILE A 120 5.78 -15.64 3.98
CA ILE A 120 5.70 -14.84 5.20
C ILE A 120 7.12 -14.62 5.74
N PRO A 121 7.58 -13.37 5.90
CA PRO A 121 8.87 -13.10 6.53
C PRO A 121 8.97 -13.76 7.90
N GLN A 122 10.13 -14.35 8.19
CA GLN A 122 10.33 -15.14 9.39
C GLN A 122 10.15 -14.31 10.67
N ASP A 123 10.60 -13.06 10.66
CA ASP A 123 10.43 -12.11 11.77
C ASP A 123 8.96 -11.76 11.99
N GLN A 124 8.20 -11.55 10.92
CA GLN A 124 6.76 -11.28 10.99
C GLN A 124 6.00 -12.50 11.50
N PHE A 125 6.33 -13.70 11.04
CA PHE A 125 5.67 -14.92 11.49
C PHE A 125 5.89 -15.17 13.00
N ARG A 126 7.12 -14.93 13.49
CA ARG A 126 7.48 -15.06 14.91
C ARG A 126 6.76 -14.05 15.79
N ARG A 127 6.59 -12.80 15.31
CA ARG A 127 5.93 -11.70 16.03
C ARG A 127 4.42 -11.62 15.79
N SER A 128 3.87 -12.53 14.99
CA SER A 128 2.46 -12.50 14.60
C SER A 128 1.57 -12.76 15.81
N PRO A 129 0.55 -11.91 16.07
CA PRO A 129 -0.39 -12.09 17.18
C PRO A 129 -1.50 -13.12 16.86
N LEU A 130 -1.42 -13.77 15.69
CA LEU A 130 -2.36 -14.79 15.25
C LEU A 130 -2.18 -16.08 16.07
N ARG A 131 -3.32 -16.65 16.45
CA ARG A 131 -3.44 -17.96 17.08
C ARG A 131 -3.27 -19.09 16.06
N PRO A 132 -3.04 -20.34 16.48
CA PRO A 132 -2.86 -21.46 15.56
C PRO A 132 -4.02 -21.67 14.56
N GLU A 133 -5.26 -21.41 14.97
CA GLU A 133 -6.49 -21.54 14.19
C GLU A 133 -6.81 -20.34 13.29
N ASP A 134 -6.18 -19.20 13.55
CA ASP A 134 -6.26 -18.01 12.70
C ASP A 134 -5.59 -18.28 11.34
N VAL A 135 -5.94 -17.50 10.32
CA VAL A 135 -5.63 -17.82 8.92
C VAL A 135 -4.82 -16.74 8.22
N TYR A 136 -4.00 -17.18 7.28
CA TYR A 136 -3.39 -16.33 6.26
C TYR A 136 -4.17 -16.46 4.97
N ILE A 137 -4.47 -15.32 4.33
CA ILE A 137 -5.02 -15.26 2.97
C ILE A 137 -3.94 -14.69 2.07
N PHE A 138 -3.67 -15.33 0.93
CA PHE A 138 -2.63 -14.87 0.01
C PHE A 138 -3.24 -14.21 -1.22
N ALA A 139 -2.64 -13.12 -1.65
CA ALA A 139 -3.08 -12.33 -2.78
C ALA A 139 -1.90 -11.94 -3.68
N PHE A 140 -2.09 -12.03 -4.98
CA PHE A 140 -1.18 -11.45 -5.98
C PHE A 140 -1.90 -10.32 -6.67
N LEU A 141 -1.23 -9.19 -6.81
CA LEU A 141 -1.78 -8.02 -7.46
C LEU A 141 -0.89 -7.58 -8.61
N ALA A 142 -1.45 -7.61 -9.81
CA ALA A 142 -0.78 -7.27 -11.04
C ALA A 142 -1.11 -5.82 -11.40
N ALA A 143 -0.12 -4.92 -11.26
CA ALA A 143 -0.37 -3.50 -11.44
C ALA A 143 0.82 -2.74 -12.02
N LEU A 144 0.50 -1.73 -12.82
CA LEU A 144 1.49 -0.83 -13.40
C LEU A 144 1.78 0.33 -12.44
N THR A 145 3.00 0.86 -12.54
CA THR A 145 3.47 2.00 -11.76
C THR A 145 4.20 2.95 -12.68
N ALA A 146 4.09 4.25 -12.42
CA ALA A 146 4.72 5.29 -13.23
C ALA A 146 5.50 6.24 -12.30
N GLU A 147 6.57 5.75 -11.68
CA GLU A 147 7.30 6.52 -10.64
C GLU A 147 7.93 7.82 -11.19
N GLU A 148 8.49 7.75 -12.40
CA GLU A 148 9.30 8.81 -13.00
C GLU A 148 8.49 9.72 -13.92
N GLN A 149 8.95 10.97 -14.07
CA GLN A 149 8.23 12.01 -14.82
C GLN A 149 7.92 11.64 -16.26
N THR A 150 8.88 11.06 -16.97
CA THR A 150 8.68 10.60 -18.35
C THR A 150 7.54 9.58 -18.46
N THR A 151 7.32 8.78 -17.42
CA THR A 151 6.31 7.73 -17.40
C THR A 151 4.97 8.26 -16.91
N TRP A 152 4.93 9.06 -15.84
CA TRP A 152 3.65 9.59 -15.35
C TRP A 152 3.09 10.70 -16.24
N LYS A 153 3.90 11.43 -17.02
CA LYS A 153 3.39 12.35 -18.05
C LYS A 153 2.58 11.58 -19.10
N LYS A 154 3.09 10.46 -19.61
CA LYS A 154 2.32 9.59 -20.52
C LYS A 154 1.02 9.08 -19.92
N ALA A 155 1.00 8.82 -18.61
CA ALA A 155 -0.22 8.42 -17.91
C ALA A 155 -1.23 9.60 -17.85
N LEU A 156 -0.74 10.80 -17.52
CA LEU A 156 -1.54 12.02 -17.50
C LEU A 156 -2.15 12.33 -18.89
N ASP A 157 -1.35 12.23 -19.95
CA ASP A 157 -1.79 12.49 -21.33
C ASP A 157 -2.90 11.50 -21.76
N ARG A 158 -2.97 10.33 -21.12
CA ARG A 158 -4.03 9.33 -21.30
C ARG A 158 -5.20 9.49 -20.33
N GLY A 159 -5.31 10.63 -19.64
CA GLY A 159 -6.35 10.91 -18.67
C GLY A 159 -6.28 10.06 -17.40
N GLN A 160 -5.15 9.40 -17.13
CA GLN A 160 -5.02 8.56 -15.94
C GLN A 160 -4.77 9.40 -14.68
N PRO A 161 -5.31 8.98 -13.52
CA PRO A 161 -5.12 9.69 -12.25
C PRO A 161 -3.66 9.71 -11.82
N LEU A 162 -3.24 10.80 -11.19
CA LEU A 162 -1.91 10.94 -10.59
C LEU A 162 -2.02 11.24 -9.10
N TYR A 163 -1.03 10.77 -8.34
CA TYR A 163 -0.80 11.24 -6.98
C TYR A 163 0.68 11.56 -6.80
N LEU A 164 1.04 12.82 -7.06
CA LEU A 164 2.42 13.30 -6.95
C LEU A 164 2.76 13.69 -5.52
N VAL A 165 3.93 13.30 -5.05
CA VAL A 165 4.44 13.68 -3.73
C VAL A 165 5.91 14.08 -3.78
N TRP A 166 6.26 14.97 -2.87
CA TRP A 166 7.63 15.23 -2.46
C TRP A 166 7.79 14.87 -0.99
N LEU A 167 8.70 13.94 -0.68
CA LEU A 167 8.88 13.40 0.66
C LEU A 167 10.08 14.05 1.36
N PHE A 168 9.90 14.42 2.63
CA PHE A 168 11.00 14.77 3.52
C PHE A 168 11.43 13.52 4.29
N ALA A 169 12.52 12.88 3.85
CA ALA A 169 12.94 11.55 4.32
C ALA A 169 12.96 11.38 5.85
N ARG A 170 13.51 12.36 6.58
CA ARG A 170 13.49 12.42 8.06
C ARG A 170 12.44 13.38 8.62
N GLY A 171 11.75 14.09 7.73
CA GLY A 171 10.89 15.22 8.07
C GLY A 171 11.68 16.50 8.14
N TRP A 172 11.00 17.61 7.94
CA TRP A 172 11.57 18.92 8.14
C TRP A 172 11.10 19.45 9.50
N PRO A 173 11.98 19.51 10.53
CA PRO A 173 11.60 20.04 11.83
C PRO A 173 11.29 21.55 11.76
N HIS A 174 10.71 22.08 12.84
CA HIS A 174 10.39 23.51 12.97
C HIS A 174 9.49 24.03 11.83
N ALA A 175 8.53 23.21 11.41
CA ALA A 175 7.67 23.50 10.27
C ALA A 175 6.43 24.34 10.62
N SER A 176 6.44 25.02 11.77
CA SER A 176 5.30 25.82 12.25
C SER A 176 5.12 27.11 11.46
N ARG A 177 6.20 27.58 10.81
CA ARG A 177 6.20 28.70 9.88
C ARG A 177 7.03 28.32 8.66
N LEU A 178 6.47 28.49 7.47
CA LEU A 178 7.17 28.27 6.20
C LEU A 178 6.82 29.40 5.22
N ALA A 179 7.75 29.73 4.32
CA ALA A 179 7.49 30.60 3.18
C ALA A 179 7.56 29.76 1.89
N LEU A 180 6.51 29.81 1.07
CA LEU A 180 6.43 29.06 -0.18
C LEU A 180 6.36 30.02 -1.36
N LYS A 181 7.10 29.72 -2.43
CA LYS A 181 7.03 30.45 -3.71
C LYS A 181 7.00 29.45 -4.85
N GLN A 182 6.05 29.61 -5.76
CA GLN A 182 5.94 28.76 -6.94
C GLN A 182 6.38 29.56 -8.18
N GLY A 183 7.28 28.99 -8.97
CA GLY A 183 7.89 29.60 -10.15
C GLY A 183 7.22 29.22 -11.48
N GLY A 184 6.02 28.64 -11.43
CA GLY A 184 5.21 28.32 -12.59
C GLY A 184 4.35 29.49 -13.06
N THR A 185 3.57 29.28 -14.11
CA THR A 185 2.77 30.33 -14.76
C THR A 185 1.32 30.39 -14.28
N ARG A 186 0.85 29.35 -13.57
CA ARG A 186 -0.54 29.21 -13.15
C ARG A 186 -0.64 28.94 -11.65
N PRO A 187 -1.74 29.32 -10.97
CA PRO A 187 -1.92 29.04 -9.54
C PRO A 187 -1.77 27.55 -9.21
N LEU A 188 -1.05 27.23 -8.14
CA LEU A 188 -0.76 25.86 -7.73
C LEU A 188 -1.38 25.57 -6.36
N ARG A 189 -2.39 24.68 -6.33
CA ARG A 189 -2.91 24.16 -5.06
C ARG A 189 -2.04 23.03 -4.55
N VAL A 190 -1.50 23.20 -3.35
CA VAL A 190 -0.67 22.20 -2.66
C VAL A 190 -1.27 21.85 -1.31
N THR A 191 -1.13 20.59 -0.93
CA THR A 191 -1.41 20.07 0.41
C THR A 191 -0.10 19.78 1.09
N LEU A 192 0.15 20.47 2.21
CA LEU A 192 1.26 20.19 3.11
C LEU A 192 0.75 19.24 4.20
N SER A 193 1.56 18.24 4.55
CA SER A 193 1.22 17.29 5.60
C SER A 193 2.37 17.11 6.56
N GLY A 194 2.07 17.02 7.85
CA GLY A 194 3.07 16.95 8.90
C GLY A 194 2.49 16.49 10.24
N GLU A 195 3.38 16.37 11.23
CA GLU A 195 3.03 16.04 12.61
C GLU A 195 2.75 17.32 13.38
N GLY A 196 1.58 17.42 14.02
CA GLY A 196 1.16 18.56 14.85
C GLY A 196 1.14 18.23 16.34
N LYS A 197 0.35 18.98 17.12
CA LYS A 197 0.13 18.68 18.55
C LYS A 197 -0.76 17.44 18.78
N GLN A 198 -1.76 17.24 17.92
CA GLN A 198 -2.77 16.19 18.04
C GLN A 198 -2.50 14.97 17.13
N GLY A 199 -1.30 14.86 16.56
CA GLY A 199 -0.99 13.83 15.57
C GLY A 199 -0.78 14.38 14.15
N PHE A 200 -0.89 13.47 13.18
CA PHE A 200 -0.83 13.78 11.75
C PHE A 200 -1.93 14.78 11.35
N THR A 201 -1.54 15.83 10.62
CA THR A 201 -2.45 16.89 10.16
C THR A 201 -2.05 17.39 8.78
N GLN A 202 -3.01 18.01 8.07
CA GLN A 202 -2.83 18.51 6.70
C GLN A 202 -3.35 19.93 6.56
N LYS A 203 -2.75 20.69 5.64
CA LYS A 203 -3.20 22.03 5.26
C LYS A 203 -3.08 22.22 3.76
N SER A 204 -4.20 22.56 3.12
CA SER A 204 -4.26 22.95 1.71
C SER A 204 -4.05 24.46 1.57
N ILE A 205 -3.31 24.87 0.54
CA ILE A 205 -3.17 26.27 0.13
C ILE A 205 -3.05 26.39 -1.39
N THR A 206 -3.54 27.51 -1.94
CA THR A 206 -3.31 27.92 -3.32
C THR A 206 -2.19 28.96 -3.37
N LEU A 207 -1.13 28.67 -4.12
CA LEU A 207 0.03 29.53 -4.33
C LEU A 207 -0.10 30.28 -5.66
N GLN A 208 0.05 31.59 -5.64
CA GLN A 208 0.06 32.44 -6.83
C GLN A 208 1.46 32.46 -7.47
N PRO A 209 1.56 32.50 -8.81
CA PRO A 209 2.83 32.64 -9.53
C PRO A 209 3.70 33.77 -8.99
N GLY A 210 4.98 33.50 -8.74
CA GLY A 210 5.98 34.51 -8.39
C GLY A 210 5.83 35.14 -6.99
N ARG A 211 4.71 34.92 -6.29
CA ARG A 211 4.45 35.47 -4.95
C ARG A 211 4.99 34.57 -3.86
N VAL A 212 5.55 35.20 -2.82
CA VAL A 212 5.94 34.50 -1.58
C VAL A 212 4.73 34.44 -0.67
N HIS A 213 4.39 33.23 -0.21
CA HIS A 213 3.31 32.98 0.74
C HIS A 213 3.89 32.53 2.08
N THR A 214 3.81 33.38 3.09
CA THR A 214 4.22 33.03 4.46
C THR A 214 3.06 32.38 5.21
N LEU A 215 3.29 31.18 5.75
CA LEU A 215 2.27 30.32 6.33
C LEU A 215 2.54 30.11 7.81
N LYS A 216 1.49 30.27 8.62
CA LYS A 216 1.42 29.66 9.96
C LYS A 216 0.78 28.28 9.82
N LEU A 217 1.49 27.25 10.23
CA LEU A 217 1.13 25.85 10.07
C LEU A 217 1.02 25.18 11.44
N PRO A 218 0.11 24.20 11.62
CA PRO A 218 -0.01 23.46 12.87
C PRO A 218 1.09 22.39 13.04
N PHE A 219 2.09 22.37 12.17
CA PHE A 219 3.10 21.31 12.11
C PHE A 219 4.29 21.65 13.02
N LYS A 220 4.70 20.68 13.84
CA LYS A 220 6.05 20.63 14.40
C LYS A 220 7.04 20.16 13.34
N THR A 221 6.64 19.17 12.53
CA THR A 221 7.49 18.56 11.50
C THR A 221 6.72 18.39 10.20
N LEU A 222 7.24 18.90 9.07
CA LEU A 222 6.68 18.66 7.74
C LEU A 222 7.13 17.28 7.22
N HIS A 223 6.23 16.52 6.60
CA HIS A 223 6.50 15.16 6.12
C HIS A 223 6.49 15.04 4.61
N PHE A 224 5.50 15.65 3.96
CA PHE A 224 5.43 15.68 2.51
C PHE A 224 4.60 16.85 2.00
N ILE A 225 4.77 17.15 0.73
CA ILE A 225 3.91 18.04 -0.04
C ILE A 225 3.29 17.24 -1.17
N HIS A 226 2.02 17.50 -1.46
CA HIS A 226 1.27 16.91 -2.56
C HIS A 226 0.61 18.04 -3.37
N PRO A 227 0.89 18.20 -4.66
CA PRO A 227 0.22 19.18 -5.50
C PRO A 227 -1.04 18.56 -6.13
N LYS A 228 -2.13 19.33 -6.23
CA LYS A 228 -3.39 18.87 -6.85
C LYS A 228 -3.23 18.57 -8.35
N ARG A 229 -2.26 19.23 -9.01
CA ARG A 229 -1.89 19.03 -10.41
C ARG A 229 -0.36 19.02 -10.54
N PRO A 230 0.22 18.45 -11.61
CA PRO A 230 1.63 18.55 -11.90
C PRO A 230 2.11 20.01 -11.91
N PRO A 231 3.15 20.37 -11.14
CA PRO A 231 3.72 21.70 -11.19
C PRO A 231 4.39 21.95 -12.55
N ASP A 232 4.14 23.13 -13.12
CA ASP A 232 4.72 23.63 -14.36
C ASP A 232 6.00 24.47 -14.12
N GLY A 233 6.37 24.69 -12.86
CA GLY A 233 7.61 25.35 -12.45
C GLY A 233 8.10 24.86 -11.07
N PRO A 234 9.29 25.32 -10.63
CA PRO A 234 9.86 24.91 -9.34
C PRO A 234 9.03 25.41 -8.16
N LEU A 235 8.99 24.63 -7.08
CA LEU A 235 8.41 25.04 -5.81
C LEU A 235 9.53 25.30 -4.79
N GLY A 236 9.75 26.56 -4.44
CA GLY A 236 10.60 26.96 -3.33
C GLY A 236 9.86 26.83 -2.00
N VAL A 237 10.48 26.16 -1.04
CA VAL A 237 10.00 26.04 0.34
C VAL A 237 11.13 26.51 1.25
N HIS A 238 10.89 27.59 1.98
CA HIS A 238 11.86 28.19 2.90
C HIS A 238 11.39 28.01 4.34
N ASN A 239 12.29 27.57 5.20
CA ASN A 239 12.08 27.50 6.64
C ASN A 239 12.82 28.68 7.31
N PRO A 240 12.10 29.73 7.75
CA PRO A 240 12.73 30.90 8.36
C PRO A 240 13.38 30.58 9.71
N GLN A 241 12.95 29.52 10.41
CA GLN A 241 13.52 29.16 11.72
C GLN A 241 14.90 28.51 11.56
N THR A 242 15.09 27.69 10.52
CA THR A 242 16.38 27.03 10.25
C THR A 242 17.21 27.74 9.19
N LYS A 243 16.68 28.81 8.55
CA LYS A 243 17.26 29.51 7.40
C LYS A 243 17.55 28.62 6.18
N GLU A 244 16.92 27.44 6.12
CA GLU A 244 17.09 26.50 5.01
C GLU A 244 16.06 26.75 3.91
N THR A 245 16.48 26.60 2.65
CA THR A 245 15.60 26.63 1.48
C THR A 245 15.73 25.34 0.68
N ARG A 246 14.59 24.77 0.30
CA ARG A 246 14.53 23.63 -0.63
C ARG A 246 13.76 24.02 -1.87
N VAL A 247 14.35 23.77 -3.03
CA VAL A 247 13.73 24.01 -4.33
C VAL A 247 13.37 22.65 -4.94
N ILE A 248 12.08 22.41 -5.09
CA ILE A 248 11.54 21.16 -5.64
C ILE A 248 11.30 21.37 -7.13
N GLN A 249 12.15 20.76 -7.96
CA GLN A 249 12.01 20.83 -9.41
C GLN A 249 10.81 20.02 -9.91
N PRO A 250 10.17 20.39 -11.04
CA PRO A 250 9.08 19.60 -11.64
C PRO A 250 9.44 18.13 -11.86
N THR A 251 10.69 17.82 -12.19
CA THR A 251 11.23 16.48 -12.39
C THR A 251 11.40 15.68 -11.09
N ALA A 252 11.37 16.37 -9.94
CA ALA A 252 11.67 15.79 -8.64
C ALA A 252 10.44 15.14 -7.98
N TRP A 253 9.24 15.51 -8.42
CA TRP A 253 7.99 14.90 -7.97
C TRP A 253 7.92 13.43 -8.36
N ARG A 254 7.35 12.62 -7.46
CA ARG A 254 7.23 11.18 -7.63
C ARG A 254 5.78 10.78 -7.52
N ASN A 255 5.32 9.94 -8.44
CA ASN A 255 3.96 9.45 -8.44
C ASN A 255 3.86 8.17 -7.60
N ILE A 256 2.89 8.11 -6.70
CA ILE A 256 2.59 6.93 -5.88
C ILE A 256 1.29 6.23 -6.29
N TRP A 257 0.64 6.68 -7.36
CA TRP A 257 -0.50 5.97 -7.94
C TRP A 257 -0.10 4.61 -8.52
N VAL A 258 -1.00 3.64 -8.39
CA VAL A 258 -0.88 2.27 -8.88
C VAL A 258 -2.02 2.01 -9.87
N TYR A 259 -1.72 1.59 -11.09
CA TYR A 259 -2.66 1.59 -12.22
C TYR A 259 -3.10 0.19 -12.62
N GLY A 260 -4.36 0.09 -13.06
CA GLY A 260 -4.93 -1.10 -13.69
C GLY A 260 -4.72 -2.34 -12.85
N MET A 261 -4.95 -2.23 -11.54
CA MET A 261 -4.67 -3.29 -10.59
C MET A 261 -5.72 -4.38 -10.66
N GLU A 262 -5.26 -5.60 -10.92
CA GLU A 262 -6.04 -6.82 -10.84
C GLU A 262 -5.55 -7.64 -9.65
N ILE A 263 -6.47 -8.22 -8.90
CA ILE A 263 -6.18 -8.91 -7.65
C ILE A 263 -6.62 -10.36 -7.76
N TYR A 264 -5.71 -11.28 -7.50
CA TYR A 264 -5.94 -12.72 -7.46
C TYR A 264 -5.78 -13.19 -6.02
N LEU A 265 -6.88 -13.50 -5.33
CA LEU A 265 -6.85 -14.19 -4.05
C LEU A 265 -6.62 -15.67 -4.31
N THR A 266 -5.44 -16.17 -3.92
CA THR A 266 -4.96 -17.49 -4.36
C THR A 266 -5.22 -18.60 -3.36
N GLY A 267 -5.66 -18.30 -2.13
CA GLY A 267 -6.04 -19.33 -1.17
C GLY A 267 -5.87 -18.92 0.28
N VAL A 268 -6.21 -19.85 1.17
CA VAL A 268 -6.18 -19.68 2.63
C VAL A 268 -5.47 -20.86 3.28
N ILE A 269 -4.81 -20.61 4.41
CA ILE A 269 -4.17 -21.64 5.24
C ILE A 269 -4.18 -21.21 6.70
N SER A 270 -4.38 -22.16 7.62
CA SER A 270 -4.25 -21.85 9.05
C SER A 270 -2.79 -21.56 9.43
N ARG A 271 -2.56 -20.74 10.45
CA ARG A 271 -1.20 -20.50 10.95
C ARG A 271 -0.52 -21.78 11.39
N ARG A 272 -1.26 -22.71 12.02
CA ARG A 272 -0.75 -24.02 12.45
C ARG A 272 -0.23 -24.84 11.27
N GLU A 273 -1.04 -24.98 10.24
CA GLU A 273 -0.69 -25.75 9.04
C GLU A 273 0.45 -25.08 8.27
N PHE A 274 0.44 -23.75 8.16
CA PHE A 274 1.55 -23.01 7.57
C PHE A 274 2.85 -23.28 8.33
N LYS A 275 2.83 -23.28 9.67
CA LYS A 275 4.02 -23.57 10.49
C LYS A 275 4.58 -24.96 10.19
N SER A 276 3.70 -25.96 10.12
CA SER A 276 4.10 -27.36 9.93
C SER A 276 4.66 -27.63 8.53
N ASN A 277 4.13 -26.94 7.51
CA ASN A 277 4.45 -27.21 6.11
C ASN A 277 5.47 -26.23 5.51
N ALA A 278 5.80 -25.14 6.21
CA ALA A 278 6.66 -24.10 5.66
C ALA A 278 8.14 -24.53 5.63
N ARG A 279 8.78 -24.23 4.50
CA ARG A 279 10.25 -24.26 4.37
C ARG A 279 10.84 -22.86 4.49
N LEU A 280 12.10 -22.79 4.91
CA LEU A 280 12.85 -21.54 4.94
C LEU A 280 13.35 -21.18 3.54
N ILE A 281 13.15 -19.93 3.14
CA ILE A 281 13.75 -19.29 1.98
C ILE A 281 14.67 -18.18 2.49
N LEU A 282 15.96 -18.29 2.16
CA LEU A 282 16.97 -17.34 2.61
C LEU A 282 16.83 -15.97 1.92
N ALA A 283 17.39 -14.94 2.53
CA ALA A 283 17.45 -13.60 1.95
C ALA A 283 18.33 -13.67 0.69
N GLY A 284 18.00 -12.89 -0.33
CA GLY A 284 18.67 -12.94 -1.62
C GLY A 284 18.19 -14.06 -2.55
N SER A 285 17.25 -14.92 -2.13
CA SER A 285 16.72 -15.99 -3.00
C SER A 285 15.83 -15.44 -4.10
N LYS A 286 15.94 -15.99 -5.32
CA LYS A 286 14.99 -15.72 -6.40
C LYS A 286 13.67 -16.42 -6.14
N VAL A 287 12.55 -15.72 -6.31
CA VAL A 287 11.20 -16.26 -6.14
C VAL A 287 10.29 -15.72 -7.24
N PHE A 288 9.10 -16.29 -7.41
CA PHE A 288 8.18 -15.83 -8.43
C PHE A 288 7.86 -14.34 -8.30
N GLN A 289 7.51 -13.86 -7.10
CA GLN A 289 7.02 -12.49 -6.87
C GLN A 289 8.08 -11.41 -7.01
N TYR A 290 9.35 -11.78 -6.81
CA TYR A 290 10.44 -10.82 -6.64
C TYR A 290 11.72 -11.37 -7.27
N ARG A 291 12.49 -10.48 -7.91
CA ARG A 291 13.83 -10.84 -8.41
C ARG A 291 14.69 -11.47 -7.32
N HIS A 292 14.69 -10.90 -6.10
CA HIS A 292 15.29 -11.49 -4.91
C HIS A 292 14.50 -11.13 -3.64
N THR A 293 14.46 -12.02 -2.65
CA THR A 293 13.91 -11.73 -1.32
C THR A 293 14.84 -10.78 -0.54
N SER A 294 14.28 -9.84 0.23
CA SER A 294 15.09 -8.93 1.06
C SER A 294 15.36 -9.46 2.48
N THR A 295 14.64 -10.49 2.90
CA THR A 295 14.71 -11.06 4.25
C THR A 295 14.54 -12.58 4.18
N HIS A 296 14.79 -13.28 5.29
CA HIS A 296 14.34 -14.67 5.45
C HIS A 296 12.82 -14.75 5.41
N ASN A 297 12.30 -15.72 4.67
CA ASN A 297 10.87 -15.99 4.54
C ASN A 297 10.58 -17.45 4.84
N LEU A 298 9.47 -17.72 5.51
CA LEU A 298 8.82 -19.00 5.52
C LEU A 298 7.92 -19.11 4.28
N ALA A 299 7.87 -20.28 3.67
CA ALA A 299 7.17 -20.48 2.41
C ALA A 299 6.45 -21.82 2.36
N VAL A 300 5.20 -21.81 1.91
CA VAL A 300 4.48 -22.98 1.40
C VAL A 300 4.20 -22.80 -0.09
N SER A 301 3.89 -23.86 -0.83
CA SER A 301 3.46 -23.71 -2.22
C SER A 301 2.07 -23.08 -2.29
N ILE A 302 1.80 -22.22 -3.28
CA ILE A 302 0.43 -21.76 -3.52
C ILE A 302 -0.49 -22.95 -3.82
N ARG A 303 -0.03 -23.95 -4.57
CA ARG A 303 -0.78 -25.18 -4.89
C ARG A 303 -1.24 -25.98 -3.66
N SER A 304 -0.53 -25.84 -2.53
CA SER A 304 -0.85 -26.52 -1.26
C SER A 304 -1.78 -25.73 -0.34
N LEU A 305 -2.23 -24.53 -0.73
CA LEU A 305 -3.23 -23.79 0.03
C LEU A 305 -4.62 -24.44 -0.11
N HIS A 306 -5.55 -24.05 0.76
CA HIS A 306 -6.96 -24.40 0.63
C HIS A 306 -7.70 -23.38 -0.24
N PRO A 307 -8.71 -23.81 -1.01
CA PRO A 307 -9.56 -22.87 -1.75
C PRO A 307 -10.25 -21.90 -0.78
N LEU A 308 -10.33 -20.63 -1.18
CA LEU A 308 -10.92 -19.59 -0.32
C LEU A 308 -12.45 -19.67 -0.27
N ARG A 309 -13.11 -20.04 -1.37
CA ARG A 309 -14.60 -20.08 -1.44
C ARG A 309 -15.23 -21.02 -0.39
N PRO A 310 -14.81 -22.28 -0.23
CA PRO A 310 -15.37 -23.17 0.79
C PRO A 310 -15.13 -22.67 2.21
N PHE A 311 -14.05 -21.93 2.46
CA PHE A 311 -13.83 -21.28 3.76
C PHE A 311 -14.86 -20.19 4.02
N LEU A 312 -15.13 -19.34 3.03
CA LEU A 312 -16.12 -18.26 3.12
C LEU A 312 -17.55 -18.80 3.22
N GLU A 313 -17.88 -19.87 2.51
CA GLU A 313 -19.20 -20.54 2.60
C GLU A 313 -19.46 -21.08 4.01
N ARG A 314 -18.44 -21.67 4.66
CA ARG A 314 -18.57 -22.09 6.08
C ARG A 314 -18.79 -20.92 7.02
N VAL A 315 -18.14 -19.78 6.78
CA VAL A 315 -18.36 -18.55 7.57
C VAL A 315 -19.80 -18.06 7.42
N LEU A 316 -20.34 -18.12 6.20
CA LEU A 316 -21.73 -17.75 5.93
C LEU A 316 -22.73 -18.72 6.58
N ALA A 317 -22.51 -20.03 6.45
CA ALA A 317 -23.36 -21.07 7.02
C ALA A 317 -23.40 -21.06 8.56
N ALA A 318 -22.28 -20.76 9.22
CA ALA A 318 -22.22 -20.62 10.67
C ALA A 318 -23.12 -19.50 11.21
N ARG A 319 -23.36 -18.45 10.41
CA ARG A 319 -24.29 -17.36 10.76
C ARG A 319 -25.75 -17.80 10.68
N THR A 320 -26.10 -18.67 9.74
CA THR A 320 -27.49 -19.14 9.56
C THR A 320 -27.89 -20.20 10.59
N GLY A 321 -26.94 -20.95 11.13
CA GLY A 321 -27.19 -21.98 12.17
C GLY A 321 -27.13 -21.49 13.62
N SER A 322 -26.88 -20.20 13.87
CA SER A 322 -26.86 -19.60 15.22
C SER A 322 -28.11 -18.74 15.51
N LYS A 323 -29.25 -19.06 14.89
CA LYS A 323 -30.54 -18.44 15.19
C LYS A 323 -31.39 -19.32 16.07
#